data_AF-A0A931CWW4-F1
#
_entry.id   AF-A0A931CWW4-F1
#
_cell.length_a   1.000
_cell.length_b   1.000
_cell.length_c   1.000
_cell.angle_alpha   90.00
_cell.angle_beta   90.00
_cell.angle_gamma   90.00
#
_symmetry.space_group_name_H-M   'P 1'
#
loop_
_entity.id
_entity.type
_entity.pdbx_description
1 polymer ?
#
loop_
_entity_poly.entity_id
_entity_poly.type
_entity_poly.pdbx_seq_one_letter_code
_entity_poly.pdbx_strand_id
1 'polypeptide(L)'
;MNDDPARGAAASQASRRRQAPAALPTAAIPPAAIPTPAGPTESGPAPTAPTPAKAAGAPAAGAAAGRPGRRRRPLVLTLAGFAVLAYVLDQLTKWWVSSTMTDGQITQVLPPVLSWHYIRNSGAAFSIGENVTWLFTIVMAAVAIGIVVQARKLGSVWWSVAMGMLLGGALGNLTDRLFREPSFGMGHVVDFIALPNFAIFNVADSSVVGSVILICILTLKGIPFGGKVPPADASPVSPAGAESTND
;
A
#
# COMPACT_ATOMS: atom_id res chain seq x y z
N MET A 1 70.01 6.21 18.41
CA MET A 1 68.82 5.99 19.26
C MET A 1 67.69 6.78 18.61
N ASN A 2 66.79 6.18 17.83
CA ASN A 2 66.35 4.77 17.79
C ASN A 2 65.77 4.32 19.15
N ASP A 3 64.65 3.60 19.22
CA ASP A 3 64.02 2.77 18.19
C ASP A 3 62.52 3.04 17.97
N ASP A 4 62.05 2.74 16.75
CA ASP A 4 60.70 2.22 16.46
C ASP A 4 60.90 0.79 15.94
N PRO A 5 60.14 -0.20 16.43
CA PRO A 5 59.33 -0.93 15.44
C PRO A 5 57.99 -1.46 15.94
N ALA A 6 56.97 -1.36 15.09
CA ALA A 6 55.75 -2.15 15.21
C ALA A 6 56.02 -3.68 15.13
N ARG A 7 55.95 -4.39 16.26
CA ARG A 7 55.89 -5.87 16.33
C ARG A 7 54.93 -6.34 17.43
N GLY A 8 53.69 -6.69 17.04
CA GLY A 8 52.65 -7.17 17.96
C GLY A 8 51.57 -8.06 17.33
N ALA A 9 51.83 -8.67 16.17
CA ALA A 9 50.84 -9.43 15.41
C ALA A 9 51.10 -10.95 15.45
N ALA A 10 50.60 -11.65 16.48
CA ALA A 10 50.44 -13.10 16.49
C ALA A 10 49.45 -13.57 17.58
N ALA A 11 48.85 -14.76 17.35
CA ALA A 11 48.20 -15.62 18.34
C ALA A 11 47.06 -15.04 19.23
N SER A 12 45.82 -15.13 18.74
CA SER A 12 44.77 -15.91 19.45
C SER A 12 43.56 -16.21 18.54
N GLN A 13 43.73 -17.15 17.60
CA GLN A 13 42.60 -17.79 16.89
C GLN A 13 42.49 -19.25 17.32
N ALA A 14 41.58 -19.54 18.26
CA ALA A 14 41.17 -20.90 18.59
C ALA A 14 39.79 -20.94 19.28
N SER A 15 39.14 -22.10 19.24
CA SER A 15 38.18 -22.54 20.27
C SER A 15 36.86 -21.77 20.44
N ARG A 16 36.11 -21.50 19.35
CA ARG A 16 34.63 -21.60 19.40
C ARG A 16 34.14 -22.67 18.43
N ARG A 17 33.73 -23.79 19.02
CA ARG A 17 33.39 -25.06 18.36
C ARG A 17 32.04 -24.94 17.66
N ARG A 18 31.96 -25.25 16.36
CA ARG A 18 30.67 -25.32 15.65
C ARG A 18 29.84 -26.46 16.24
N GLN A 19 28.60 -26.19 16.62
CA GLN A 19 27.55 -27.18 16.81
C GLN A 19 26.47 -26.93 15.77
N ALA A 20 26.12 -27.95 14.99
CA ALA A 20 24.99 -27.92 14.07
C ALA A 20 23.81 -28.65 14.73
N PRO A 21 22.60 -28.08 14.74
CA PRO A 21 21.40 -28.83 15.10
C PRO A 21 21.08 -29.87 14.01
N ALA A 22 20.47 -30.99 14.42
CA ALA A 22 20.26 -32.15 13.55
C ALA A 22 19.14 -31.94 12.51
N ALA A 23 19.19 -32.72 11.43
CA ALA A 23 18.11 -32.78 10.45
C ALA A 23 16.86 -33.47 11.02
N LEU A 24 15.69 -32.93 10.70
CA LEU A 24 14.39 -33.55 11.01
C LEU A 24 14.07 -34.66 10.00
N PRO A 25 13.49 -35.80 10.41
CA PRO A 25 13.18 -36.90 9.51
C PRO A 25 11.96 -36.63 8.63
N THR A 26 12.08 -36.92 7.34
CA THR A 26 10.98 -36.86 6.37
C THR A 26 9.95 -37.97 6.66
N ALA A 27 8.75 -37.59 7.12
CA ALA A 27 7.62 -38.51 7.18
C ALA A 27 7.02 -38.71 5.78
N ALA A 28 6.98 -39.95 5.30
CA ALA A 28 6.40 -40.28 4.00
C ALA A 28 4.85 -40.29 4.06
N ILE A 29 4.22 -39.65 3.08
CA ILE A 29 2.76 -39.68 2.91
C ILE A 29 2.40 -40.84 1.96
N PRO A 30 1.58 -41.82 2.38
CA PRO A 30 1.14 -42.90 1.49
C PRO A 30 0.11 -42.39 0.46
N PRO A 31 0.09 -42.96 -0.77
CA PRO A 31 -0.85 -42.54 -1.81
C PRO A 31 -2.29 -43.01 -1.48
N ALA A 32 -3.26 -42.09 -1.57
CA ALA A 32 -4.67 -42.44 -1.52
C ALA A 32 -5.10 -43.14 -2.83
N ALA A 33 -5.83 -44.25 -2.72
CA ALA A 33 -6.21 -45.07 -3.87
C ALA A 33 -7.37 -44.46 -4.69
N ILE A 34 -7.34 -44.69 -6.01
CA ILE A 34 -8.41 -44.34 -6.95
C ILE A 34 -9.30 -45.57 -7.18
N PRO A 35 -10.61 -45.49 -6.91
CA PRO A 35 -11.60 -46.41 -7.49
C PRO A 35 -12.26 -45.77 -8.72
N THR A 36 -12.10 -46.42 -9.87
CA THR A 36 -12.87 -46.16 -11.11
C THR A 36 -13.92 -47.27 -11.33
N PRO A 37 -14.86 -47.19 -12.29
CA PRO A 37 -16.27 -47.43 -11.98
C PRO A 37 -16.79 -48.83 -12.34
N ALA A 38 -17.99 -49.15 -11.82
CA ALA A 38 -18.81 -50.26 -12.27
C ALA A 38 -20.32 -49.92 -12.23
N GLY A 39 -21.03 -50.44 -13.24
CA GLY A 39 -22.48 -50.67 -13.33
C GLY A 39 -22.67 -51.85 -14.31
N PRO A 40 -23.83 -52.08 -14.95
CA PRO A 40 -25.19 -51.57 -14.70
C PRO A 40 -25.92 -52.59 -13.77
N THR A 41 -27.24 -52.85 -13.68
CA THR A 41 -28.52 -52.54 -14.40
C THR A 41 -29.58 -52.16 -13.32
N GLU A 42 -30.92 -52.14 -13.41
CA GLU A 42 -32.02 -52.58 -14.31
C GLU A 42 -33.12 -51.48 -14.27
N SER A 43 -33.69 -51.03 -15.39
CA SER A 43 -34.87 -51.55 -16.11
C SER A 43 -36.24 -51.28 -15.43
N GLY A 44 -37.08 -50.45 -16.07
CA GLY A 44 -38.42 -50.04 -15.62
C GLY A 44 -39.00 -48.94 -16.54
N PRO A 45 -40.21 -49.09 -17.14
CA PRO A 45 -40.60 -48.29 -18.31
C PRO A 45 -41.39 -47.00 -18.01
N ALA A 46 -41.32 -46.06 -18.95
CA ALA A 46 -42.27 -44.94 -19.13
C ALA A 46 -43.59 -45.47 -19.76
N PRO A 47 -44.73 -44.74 -19.81
CA PRO A 47 -44.87 -43.34 -20.24
C PRO A 47 -45.66 -42.47 -19.20
N THR A 48 -46.15 -41.24 -19.43
CA THR A 48 -46.36 -40.41 -20.64
C THR A 48 -46.31 -38.91 -20.29
N ALA A 49 -46.12 -38.03 -21.28
CA ALA A 49 -46.51 -36.62 -21.20
C ALA A 49 -47.82 -36.38 -22.00
N PRO A 50 -48.58 -35.31 -21.71
CA PRO A 50 -48.44 -34.15 -22.59
C PRO A 50 -48.52 -32.78 -21.89
N THR A 51 -48.03 -31.76 -22.60
CA THR A 51 -48.14 -30.32 -22.30
C THR A 51 -47.99 -29.64 -23.68
N PRO A 52 -48.94 -28.78 -24.12
CA PRO A 52 -48.90 -27.39 -23.66
C PRO A 52 -50.26 -26.67 -23.53
N ALA A 53 -50.40 -25.89 -22.45
CA ALA A 53 -51.36 -24.78 -22.37
C ALA A 53 -50.58 -23.46 -22.25
N LYS A 54 -50.66 -22.62 -23.30
CA LYS A 54 -49.95 -21.33 -23.41
C LYS A 54 -50.87 -20.20 -22.91
N ALA A 55 -50.46 -19.50 -21.85
CA ALA A 55 -51.13 -18.28 -21.36
C ALA A 55 -50.12 -17.17 -21.07
N ALA A 56 -50.60 -15.92 -20.98
CA ALA A 56 -49.80 -14.72 -20.75
C ALA A 56 -48.97 -14.79 -19.45
N GLY A 57 -47.83 -14.12 -19.33
CA GLY A 57 -47.38 -12.96 -20.11
C GLY A 57 -47.50 -11.67 -19.28
N ALA A 58 -46.76 -11.62 -18.17
CA ALA A 58 -46.58 -10.41 -17.36
C ALA A 58 -45.18 -9.83 -17.65
N PRO A 59 -45.03 -8.49 -17.77
CA PRO A 59 -43.72 -7.90 -18.01
C PRO A 59 -42.84 -8.07 -16.77
N ALA A 60 -41.70 -8.75 -16.94
CA ALA A 60 -40.64 -8.70 -15.93
C ALA A 60 -40.18 -7.24 -15.82
N ALA A 61 -40.56 -6.57 -14.73
CA ALA A 61 -40.11 -5.22 -14.39
C ALA A 61 -38.61 -5.28 -14.05
N GLY A 62 -37.78 -5.32 -15.10
CA GLY A 62 -36.32 -5.32 -15.03
C GLY A 62 -35.83 -3.97 -14.52
N ALA A 63 -36.01 -3.73 -13.22
CA ALA A 63 -35.51 -2.57 -12.50
C ALA A 63 -34.03 -2.41 -12.83
N ALA A 64 -33.69 -1.37 -13.58
CA ALA A 64 -32.43 -1.28 -14.30
C ALA A 64 -31.26 -1.28 -13.31
N ALA A 65 -30.59 -2.43 -13.17
CA ALA A 65 -29.46 -2.63 -12.27
C ALA A 65 -28.31 -1.68 -12.66
N GLY A 66 -28.29 -0.51 -12.04
CA GLY A 66 -27.52 0.65 -12.47
C GLY A 66 -26.03 0.33 -12.52
N ARG A 67 -25.49 0.14 -13.74
CA ARG A 67 -24.11 -0.33 -14.02
C ARG A 67 -23.09 0.26 -13.02
N PRO A 68 -22.61 -0.52 -12.02
CA PRO A 68 -21.94 0.03 -10.83
C PRO A 68 -20.59 0.71 -11.11
N GLY A 69 -20.04 0.54 -12.32
CA GLY A 69 -18.81 1.19 -12.75
C GLY A 69 -18.92 2.68 -13.06
N ARG A 70 -20.08 3.21 -13.51
CA ARG A 70 -20.11 4.59 -14.08
C ARG A 70 -19.81 5.69 -13.05
N ARG A 71 -20.26 5.52 -11.79
CA ARG A 71 -19.95 6.46 -10.69
C ARG A 71 -18.54 6.31 -10.11
N ARG A 72 -17.86 5.17 -10.31
CA ARG A 72 -16.52 4.90 -9.75
C ARG A 72 -15.38 5.34 -10.66
N ARG A 73 -15.59 5.37 -11.99
CA ARG A 73 -14.60 5.87 -12.97
C ARG A 73 -14.00 7.25 -12.62
N PRO A 74 -14.77 8.31 -12.31
CA PRO A 74 -14.19 9.61 -11.97
C PRO A 74 -13.32 9.55 -10.71
N LEU A 75 -13.68 8.77 -9.68
CA LEU A 75 -12.87 8.62 -8.47
C LEU A 75 -11.49 8.00 -8.76
N VAL A 76 -11.46 6.93 -9.56
CA VAL A 76 -10.19 6.29 -9.97
C VAL A 76 -9.36 7.21 -10.86
N LEU A 77 -9.99 8.04 -11.70
CA LEU A 77 -9.30 9.06 -12.50
C LEU A 77 -8.75 10.20 -11.65
N THR A 78 -9.47 10.64 -10.59
CA THR A 78 -8.94 11.60 -9.61
C THR A 78 -7.70 11.03 -8.91
N LEU A 79 -7.77 9.78 -8.43
CA LEU A 79 -6.63 9.11 -7.80
C LEU A 79 -5.43 9.04 -8.76
N ALA A 80 -5.65 8.58 -10.00
CA ALA A 80 -4.60 8.48 -11.00
C ALA A 80 -4.00 9.85 -11.34
N GLY A 81 -4.83 10.89 -11.50
CA GLY A 81 -4.37 12.25 -11.77
C GLY A 81 -3.49 12.83 -10.65
N PHE A 82 -3.91 12.68 -9.39
CA PHE A 82 -3.10 13.13 -8.25
C PHE A 82 -1.84 12.28 -8.04
N ALA A 83 -1.87 10.98 -8.33
CA ALA A 83 -0.70 10.12 -8.29
C ALA A 83 0.33 10.49 -9.36
N VAL A 84 -0.10 10.71 -10.61
CA VAL A 84 0.76 11.16 -11.70
C VAL A 84 1.31 12.56 -11.40
N LEU A 85 0.50 13.49 -10.90
CA LEU A 85 0.94 14.84 -10.55
C LEU A 85 2.05 14.82 -9.49
N ALA A 86 1.82 14.13 -8.35
CA ALA A 86 2.81 14.04 -7.28
C ALA A 86 4.09 13.32 -7.74
N TYR A 87 3.96 12.23 -8.50
CA TYR A 87 5.09 11.47 -9.04
C TYR A 87 5.94 12.30 -10.01
N VAL A 88 5.31 13.01 -10.95
CA VAL A 88 6.01 13.83 -11.94
C VAL A 88 6.69 15.03 -11.29
N LEU A 89 6.05 15.69 -10.32
CA LEU A 89 6.69 16.79 -9.58
C LEU A 89 7.90 16.31 -8.75
N ASP A 90 7.80 15.14 -8.11
CA ASP A 90 8.93 14.52 -7.39
C ASP A 90 10.10 14.22 -8.33
N GLN A 91 9.85 13.48 -9.40
CA GLN A 91 10.92 13.04 -10.30
C GLN A 91 11.54 14.20 -11.09
N LEU A 92 10.76 15.23 -11.48
CA LEU A 92 11.30 16.44 -12.11
C LEU A 92 12.17 17.27 -11.13
N THR A 93 11.75 17.46 -9.88
CA THR A 93 12.54 18.23 -8.91
C THR A 93 13.81 17.50 -8.48
N LYS A 94 13.74 16.17 -8.27
CA LYS A 94 14.91 15.34 -8.02
C LYS A 94 15.87 15.30 -9.21
N TRP A 95 15.35 15.22 -10.44
CA TRP A 95 16.17 15.32 -11.66
C TRP A 95 16.89 16.68 -11.74
N TRP A 96 16.16 17.79 -11.54
CA TRP A 96 16.73 19.13 -11.52
C TRP A 96 17.86 19.28 -10.50
N VAL A 97 17.66 18.86 -9.25
CA VAL A 97 18.72 18.91 -8.22
C VAL A 97 19.92 18.04 -8.63
N SER A 98 19.69 16.77 -8.99
CA SER A 98 20.77 15.84 -9.36
C SER A 98 21.53 16.19 -10.65
N SER A 99 21.06 17.16 -11.43
CA SER A 99 21.71 17.68 -12.64
C SER A 99 22.28 19.10 -12.50
N THR A 100 22.01 19.80 -11.38
CA THR A 100 22.47 21.18 -11.15
C THR A 100 23.28 21.38 -9.86
N MET A 101 23.30 20.39 -8.96
CA MET A 101 24.02 20.44 -7.69
C MET A 101 24.95 19.23 -7.51
N THR A 102 26.08 19.42 -6.82
CA THR A 102 26.91 18.31 -6.35
C THR A 102 26.36 17.74 -5.03
N ASP A 103 26.67 16.47 -4.75
CA ASP A 103 26.29 15.82 -3.49
C ASP A 103 26.85 16.60 -2.28
N GLY A 104 26.03 16.82 -1.24
CA GLY A 104 26.35 17.66 -0.09
C GLY A 104 26.38 19.18 -0.35
N GLN A 105 26.04 19.65 -1.56
CA GLN A 105 25.98 21.09 -1.84
C GLN A 105 24.80 21.74 -1.12
N ILE A 106 25.05 22.86 -0.43
CA ILE A 106 24.04 23.71 0.19
C ILE A 106 23.92 25.02 -0.61
N THR A 107 22.70 25.33 -1.06
CA THR A 107 22.34 26.59 -1.72
C THR A 107 21.25 27.28 -0.92
N GLN A 108 21.52 28.49 -0.42
CA GLN A 108 20.55 29.26 0.37
C GLN A 108 19.42 29.82 -0.50
N VAL A 109 18.18 29.75 -0.02
CA VAL A 109 16.97 30.19 -0.75
C VAL A 109 16.27 31.32 -0.02
N LEU A 110 15.99 31.13 1.28
CA LEU A 110 15.43 32.12 2.17
C LEU A 110 16.07 31.95 3.56
N PRO A 111 17.26 32.54 3.80
CA PRO A 111 17.92 32.44 5.11
C PRO A 111 17.06 33.01 6.24
N PRO A 112 17.03 32.39 7.44
CA PRO A 112 17.58 31.08 7.78
C PRO A 112 16.62 29.90 7.48
N VAL A 113 15.43 30.17 6.96
CA VAL A 113 14.26 29.25 6.96
C VAL A 113 14.37 28.12 5.92
N LEU A 114 14.92 28.39 4.73
CA LEU A 114 14.95 27.41 3.63
C LEU A 114 16.28 27.45 2.86
N SER A 115 16.83 26.26 2.63
CA SER A 115 17.93 26.01 1.69
C SER A 115 17.68 24.74 0.88
N TRP A 116 18.25 24.68 -0.32
CA TRP A 116 18.44 23.42 -1.04
C TRP A 116 19.71 22.76 -0.52
N HIS A 117 19.63 21.52 -0.03
CA HIS A 117 20.79 20.75 0.44
C HIS A 117 20.71 19.35 -0.16
N TYR A 118 21.39 19.12 -1.28
CA TYR A 118 21.32 17.85 -2.01
C TYR A 118 22.02 16.74 -1.22
N ILE A 119 21.28 15.68 -0.86
CA ILE A 119 21.80 14.46 -0.25
C ILE A 119 21.21 13.23 -0.95
N ARG A 120 22.04 12.21 -1.18
CA ARG A 120 21.60 10.85 -1.56
C ARG A 120 21.39 9.96 -0.33
N ASN A 121 20.15 9.92 0.16
CA ASN A 121 19.73 9.26 1.39
C ASN A 121 19.55 7.73 1.23
N SER A 122 20.36 6.95 1.95
CA SER A 122 20.31 5.49 2.01
C SER A 122 19.33 4.94 3.07
N GLY A 123 19.19 5.62 4.20
CA GLY A 123 18.40 5.13 5.35
C GLY A 123 16.94 5.58 5.34
N ALA A 124 16.34 5.54 6.53
CA ALA A 124 15.33 6.52 6.95
C ALA A 124 16.01 7.61 7.80
N ALA A 125 15.24 8.54 8.37
CA ALA A 125 15.75 9.62 9.20
C ALA A 125 16.74 9.14 10.29
N PHE A 126 17.77 9.95 10.56
CA PHE A 126 18.85 9.69 11.52
C PHE A 126 19.72 8.44 11.22
N SER A 127 19.95 8.13 9.94
CA SER A 127 20.75 6.95 9.51
C SER A 127 20.21 5.60 10.02
N ILE A 128 18.96 5.56 10.48
CA ILE A 128 18.33 4.31 10.90
C ILE A 128 18.00 3.50 9.64
N GLY A 129 18.82 2.50 9.38
CA GLY A 129 18.55 1.47 8.37
C GLY A 129 19.39 1.51 7.10
N GLU A 130 20.57 2.14 7.10
CA GLU A 130 21.51 2.14 5.94
C GLU A 130 21.87 0.73 5.44
N ASN A 131 21.82 -0.29 6.31
CA ASN A 131 22.06 -1.70 5.97
C ASN A 131 20.77 -2.49 5.63
N VAL A 132 19.60 -1.85 5.65
CA VAL A 132 18.29 -2.46 5.32
C VAL A 132 17.50 -1.63 4.30
N THR A 133 18.20 -0.92 3.41
CA THR A 133 17.66 -0.11 2.31
C THR A 133 16.54 -0.81 1.52
N TRP A 134 16.72 -2.11 1.26
CA TRP A 134 15.77 -3.00 0.59
C TRP A 134 14.41 -3.14 1.31
N LEU A 135 14.37 -2.98 2.64
CA LEU A 135 13.13 -3.07 3.41
C LEU A 135 12.21 -1.87 3.09
N PHE A 136 12.77 -0.68 2.92
CA PHE A 136 12.00 0.50 2.50
C PHE A 136 11.41 0.31 1.10
N THR A 137 12.16 -0.29 0.18
CA THR A 137 11.69 -0.68 -1.16
C THR A 137 10.48 -1.62 -1.08
N ILE A 138 10.55 -2.66 -0.23
CA ILE A 138 9.42 -3.59 -0.01
C ILE A 138 8.21 -2.87 0.60
N VAL A 139 8.41 -2.02 1.61
CA VAL A 139 7.32 -1.28 2.26
C VAL A 139 6.64 -0.33 1.27
N MET A 140 7.41 0.45 0.47
CA MET A 140 6.85 1.36 -0.53
C MET A 140 6.11 0.60 -1.64
N ALA A 141 6.64 -0.53 -2.11
CA ALA A 141 5.96 -1.39 -3.07
C ALA A 141 4.66 -1.99 -2.50
N ALA A 142 4.66 -2.46 -1.25
CA ALA A 142 3.48 -2.99 -0.58
C ALA A 142 2.39 -1.91 -0.38
N VAL A 143 2.78 -0.68 -0.02
CA VAL A 143 1.87 0.48 0.06
C VAL A 143 1.27 0.79 -1.32
N ALA A 144 2.10 0.89 -2.37
CA ALA A 144 1.62 1.18 -3.72
C ALA A 144 0.63 0.11 -4.24
N ILE A 145 0.97 -1.18 -4.08
CA ILE A 145 0.08 -2.31 -4.42
C ILE A 145 -1.21 -2.25 -3.59
N GLY A 146 -1.10 -1.99 -2.28
CA GLY A 146 -2.24 -1.86 -1.38
C GLY A 146 -3.22 -0.78 -1.83
N ILE A 147 -2.73 0.40 -2.20
CA ILE A 147 -3.56 1.50 -2.73
C ILE A 147 -4.23 1.10 -4.04
N VAL A 148 -3.51 0.49 -4.99
CA VAL A 148 -4.06 0.07 -6.30
C VAL A 148 -5.16 -0.99 -6.13
N VAL A 149 -4.99 -1.95 -5.22
CA VAL A 149 -6.02 -2.95 -4.86
C VAL A 149 -7.23 -2.28 -4.20
N GLN A 150 -6.98 -1.36 -3.26
CA GLN A 150 -8.00 -0.69 -2.46
C GLN A 150 -8.78 0.38 -3.26
N ALA A 151 -8.20 0.96 -4.32
CA ALA A 151 -8.81 2.00 -5.16
C ALA A 151 -10.20 1.63 -5.71
N ARG A 152 -10.45 0.33 -5.96
CA ARG A 152 -11.76 -0.17 -6.42
C ARG A 152 -12.89 0.09 -5.42
N LYS A 153 -12.57 0.23 -4.12
CA LYS A 153 -13.54 0.38 -3.02
C LYS A 153 -13.94 1.84 -2.73
N LEU A 154 -13.15 2.82 -3.21
CA LEU A 154 -13.32 4.27 -2.97
C LEU A 154 -14.78 4.77 -3.01
N GLY A 155 -15.14 5.60 -2.04
CA GLY A 155 -16.45 6.24 -1.91
C GLY A 155 -16.48 7.77 -2.08
N SER A 156 -15.33 8.44 -2.01
CA SER A 156 -15.25 9.91 -1.98
C SER A 156 -14.13 10.47 -2.86
N VAL A 157 -14.36 11.66 -3.43
CA VAL A 157 -13.35 12.41 -4.19
C VAL A 157 -12.14 12.72 -3.29
N TRP A 158 -12.35 13.14 -2.05
CA TRP A 158 -11.25 13.47 -1.13
C TRP A 158 -10.41 12.26 -0.72
N TRP A 159 -11.05 11.09 -0.52
CA TRP A 159 -10.31 9.83 -0.35
C TRP A 159 -9.52 9.46 -1.62
N SER A 160 -10.01 9.83 -2.81
CA SER A 160 -9.30 9.62 -4.07
C SER A 160 -8.09 10.54 -4.21
N VAL A 161 -8.21 11.82 -3.82
CA VAL A 161 -7.10 12.80 -3.74
C VAL A 161 -6.02 12.29 -2.79
N ALA A 162 -6.39 11.92 -1.57
CA ALA A 162 -5.45 11.42 -0.56
C ALA A 162 -4.71 10.16 -1.05
N MET A 163 -5.45 9.13 -1.48
CA MET A 163 -4.84 7.90 -2.01
C MET A 163 -4.00 8.16 -3.27
N GLY A 164 -4.34 9.17 -4.08
CA GLY A 164 -3.53 9.61 -5.22
C GLY A 164 -2.19 10.20 -4.78
N MET A 165 -2.22 11.18 -3.89
CA MET A 165 -1.01 11.80 -3.32
C MET A 165 -0.11 10.78 -2.60
N LEU A 166 -0.70 9.83 -1.86
CA LEU A 166 0.02 8.75 -1.20
C LEU A 166 0.70 7.82 -2.21
N LEU A 167 0.00 7.43 -3.28
CA LEU A 167 0.52 6.56 -4.32
C LEU A 167 1.63 7.26 -5.11
N GLY A 168 1.45 8.53 -5.49
CA GLY A 168 2.45 9.29 -6.23
C GLY A 168 3.75 9.48 -5.45
N GLY A 169 3.65 9.82 -4.15
CA GLY A 169 4.81 9.92 -3.27
C GLY A 169 5.49 8.57 -3.02
N ALA A 170 4.71 7.52 -2.72
CA ALA A 170 5.24 6.17 -2.56
C ALA A 170 5.96 5.67 -3.82
N LEU A 171 5.41 5.94 -5.01
CA LEU A 171 6.05 5.60 -6.29
C LEU A 171 7.29 6.46 -6.59
N GLY A 172 7.32 7.74 -6.21
CA GLY A 172 8.49 8.62 -6.41
C GLY A 172 9.72 8.12 -5.65
N ASN A 173 9.57 7.89 -4.34
CA ASN A 173 10.63 7.31 -3.53
C ASN A 173 10.94 5.86 -3.93
N LEU A 174 9.95 5.04 -4.32
CA LEU A 174 10.19 3.69 -4.81
C LEU A 174 11.00 3.68 -6.12
N THR A 175 10.77 4.61 -7.05
CA THR A 175 11.55 4.74 -8.29
C THR A 175 13.01 5.02 -7.98
N ASP A 176 13.32 5.93 -7.05
CA ASP A 176 14.69 6.17 -6.62
C ASP A 176 15.33 4.89 -6.03
N ARG A 177 14.62 4.22 -5.11
CA ARG A 177 15.09 2.98 -4.45
C ARG A 177 15.29 1.82 -5.44
N LEU A 178 14.51 1.77 -6.52
CA LEU A 178 14.60 0.73 -7.55
C LEU A 178 15.71 0.98 -8.58
N PHE A 179 15.97 2.23 -8.96
CA PHE A 179 16.77 2.52 -10.17
C PHE A 179 18.02 3.38 -9.97
N ARG A 180 18.25 3.96 -8.78
CA ARG A 180 19.49 4.70 -8.48
C ARG A 180 20.58 3.79 -7.89
N GLU A 181 21.81 4.30 -7.90
CA GLU A 181 22.95 3.69 -7.22
C GLU A 181 22.68 3.48 -5.72
N PRO A 182 23.26 2.44 -5.08
CA PRO A 182 24.24 1.49 -5.60
C PRO A 182 23.69 0.34 -6.48
N SER A 183 22.45 -0.13 -6.27
CA SER A 183 21.92 -1.28 -7.02
C SER A 183 20.39 -1.41 -6.95
N PHE A 184 19.81 -2.26 -7.80
CA PHE A 184 18.36 -2.41 -7.94
C PHE A 184 17.68 -2.78 -6.62
N GLY A 185 16.72 -1.95 -6.20
CA GLY A 185 16.00 -2.11 -4.93
C GLY A 185 16.79 -1.69 -3.68
N MET A 186 18.01 -1.20 -3.85
CA MET A 186 18.93 -0.70 -2.82
C MET A 186 19.36 0.75 -3.09
N GLY A 187 18.73 1.44 -4.05
CA GLY A 187 19.10 2.79 -4.46
C GLY A 187 18.86 3.85 -3.40
N HIS A 188 19.60 4.96 -3.46
CA HIS A 188 19.42 6.09 -2.54
C HIS A 188 18.33 7.05 -3.04
N VAL A 189 17.52 7.61 -2.12
CA VAL A 189 16.53 8.66 -2.42
C VAL A 189 17.22 10.02 -2.54
N VAL A 190 16.75 10.87 -3.45
CA VAL A 190 17.26 12.25 -3.58
C VAL A 190 16.46 13.19 -2.69
N ASP A 191 17.06 13.60 -1.58
CA ASP A 191 16.52 14.59 -0.66
C ASP A 191 17.21 15.94 -0.87
N PHE A 192 16.46 17.03 -0.73
CA PHE A 192 16.98 18.37 -1.08
C PHE A 192 16.32 19.54 -0.36
N ILE A 193 15.11 19.39 0.19
CA ILE A 193 14.40 20.45 0.89
C ILE A 193 14.86 20.47 2.36
N ALA A 194 15.62 21.49 2.76
CA ALA A 194 16.18 21.60 4.10
C ALA A 194 15.60 22.80 4.87
N LEU A 195 15.10 22.52 6.08
CA LEU A 195 14.58 23.48 7.05
C LEU A 195 15.38 23.37 8.37
N PRO A 196 15.56 24.46 9.14
CA PRO A 196 16.26 24.43 10.42
C PRO A 196 15.73 23.37 11.40
N ASN A 197 16.65 22.59 11.97
CA ASN A 197 16.38 21.56 12.98
C ASN A 197 15.37 20.47 12.56
N PHE A 198 15.17 20.27 11.25
CA PHE A 198 14.31 19.24 10.68
C PHE A 198 15.11 18.26 9.82
N ALA A 199 14.52 17.11 9.49
CA ALA A 199 15.07 16.22 8.48
C ALA A 199 15.07 16.91 7.11
N ILE A 200 15.98 16.51 6.21
CA ILE A 200 15.97 16.95 4.81
C ILE A 200 15.05 15.98 4.05
N PHE A 201 14.21 16.50 3.18
CA PHE A 201 13.12 15.75 2.55
C PHE A 201 12.91 16.14 1.08
N ASN A 202 11.93 15.53 0.43
CA ASN A 202 11.59 15.78 -0.98
C ASN A 202 10.07 15.99 -1.20
N VAL A 203 9.66 16.09 -2.48
CA VAL A 203 8.26 16.33 -2.88
C VAL A 203 7.39 15.08 -2.69
N ALA A 204 7.92 13.86 -2.90
CA ALA A 204 7.23 12.63 -2.55
C ALA A 204 6.91 12.55 -1.05
N ASP A 205 7.84 12.88 -0.16
CA ASP A 205 7.60 12.91 1.29
C ASP A 205 6.52 13.93 1.66
N SER A 206 6.60 15.12 1.07
CA SER A 206 5.60 16.18 1.21
C SER A 206 4.20 15.71 0.78
N SER A 207 4.13 14.92 -0.29
CA SER A 207 2.88 14.31 -0.79
C SER A 207 2.36 13.20 0.12
N VAL A 208 3.24 12.38 0.71
CA VAL A 208 2.88 11.37 1.71
C VAL A 208 2.35 12.02 2.98
N VAL A 209 3.04 13.02 3.53
CA VAL A 209 2.61 13.77 4.73
C VAL A 209 1.28 14.49 4.48
N GLY A 210 1.15 15.21 3.36
CA GLY A 210 -0.10 15.87 2.97
C GLY A 210 -1.27 14.90 2.82
N SER A 211 -1.02 13.70 2.27
CA SER A 211 -2.01 12.63 2.23
C SER A 211 -2.39 12.15 3.63
N VAL A 212 -1.42 11.86 4.51
CA VAL A 212 -1.70 11.37 5.88
C VAL A 212 -2.54 12.38 6.65
N ILE A 213 -2.21 13.68 6.55
CA ILE A 213 -3.01 14.77 7.14
C ILE A 213 -4.44 14.74 6.59
N LEU A 214 -4.64 14.60 5.28
CA LEU A 214 -5.97 14.52 4.67
C LEU A 214 -6.73 13.25 5.09
N ILE A 215 -6.07 12.10 5.21
CA ILE A 215 -6.63 10.85 5.72
C ILE A 215 -7.14 11.04 7.16
N CYS A 216 -6.34 11.66 8.03
CA CYS A 216 -6.72 11.98 9.40
C CYS A 216 -7.95 12.91 9.42
N ILE A 217 -7.96 14.00 8.63
CA ILE A 217 -9.10 14.92 8.53
C ILE A 217 -10.38 14.20 8.06
N LEU A 218 -10.29 13.34 7.04
CA LEU A 218 -11.45 12.59 6.54
C LEU A 218 -11.98 11.60 7.57
N THR A 219 -11.09 10.94 8.31
CA THR A 219 -11.43 10.00 9.39
C THR A 219 -12.09 10.72 10.56
N LEU A 220 -11.52 11.84 11.02
CA LEU A 220 -12.07 12.67 12.10
C LEU A 220 -13.44 13.29 11.72
N LYS A 221 -13.67 13.58 10.44
CA LYS A 221 -14.97 14.04 9.93
C LYS A 221 -15.96 12.89 9.61
N GLY A 222 -15.62 11.64 9.97
CA GLY A 222 -16.49 10.47 9.75
C GLY A 222 -16.78 10.15 8.28
N ILE A 223 -15.99 10.67 7.33
CA ILE A 223 -16.24 10.50 5.90
C ILE A 223 -15.80 9.08 5.49
N PRO A 224 -16.71 8.18 5.11
CA PRO A 224 -16.38 6.77 4.95
C PRO A 224 -15.46 6.53 3.73
N PHE A 225 -14.47 5.66 3.90
CA PHE A 225 -13.57 5.25 2.81
C PHE A 225 -14.34 4.64 1.63
N GLY A 226 -15.30 3.77 1.94
CA GLY A 226 -16.16 3.10 0.97
C GLY A 226 -17.50 3.81 0.77
N GLY A 227 -18.02 3.77 -0.46
CA GLY A 227 -19.29 4.42 -0.84
C GLY A 227 -20.56 3.71 -0.32
N LYS A 228 -20.60 3.39 0.98
CA LYS A 228 -21.78 2.91 1.72
C LYS A 228 -21.76 3.55 3.11
N VAL A 229 -22.75 4.39 3.41
CA VAL A 229 -23.09 4.78 4.78
C VAL A 229 -23.96 3.66 5.37
N PRO A 230 -23.87 3.32 6.67
CA PRO A 230 -24.84 2.45 7.32
C PRO A 230 -26.27 3.03 7.22
N PRO A 231 -27.33 2.20 7.27
CA PRO A 231 -28.69 2.70 7.42
C PRO A 231 -28.80 3.51 8.72
N ALA A 232 -29.22 4.78 8.63
CA ALA A 232 -29.38 5.67 9.77
C ALA A 232 -30.77 5.52 10.43
N ASP A 233 -31.27 4.29 10.47
CA ASP A 233 -32.62 3.91 10.94
C ASP A 233 -32.52 2.89 12.07
N ALA A 234 -31.88 3.30 13.16
CA ALA A 234 -32.03 2.69 14.48
C ALA A 234 -32.61 3.75 15.42
N SER A 235 -33.86 4.14 15.16
CA SER A 235 -34.58 5.15 15.95
C SER A 235 -34.56 4.78 17.44
N PRO A 236 -34.36 5.75 18.35
CA PRO A 236 -34.48 5.49 19.78
C PRO A 236 -35.91 5.00 20.06
N VAL A 237 -36.02 3.84 20.70
CA VAL A 237 -37.32 3.26 21.08
C VAL A 237 -37.94 4.18 22.13
N SER A 238 -38.91 4.98 21.71
CA SER A 238 -39.70 5.82 22.62
C SER A 238 -40.58 4.91 23.49
N PRO A 239 -40.47 4.94 24.83
CA PRO A 239 -41.30 4.13 25.71
C PRO A 239 -42.71 4.71 25.76
N ALA A 240 -43.62 4.16 24.96
CA ALA A 240 -45.03 4.52 24.94
C ALA A 240 -45.87 3.47 25.66
N GLY A 241 -46.71 3.91 26.61
CA GLY A 241 -47.84 3.13 27.12
C GLY A 241 -47.54 2.00 28.11
N ALA A 242 -47.39 2.37 29.39
CA ALA A 242 -47.90 1.56 30.49
C ALA A 242 -48.97 2.42 31.20
N GLU A 243 -50.21 2.29 30.76
CA GLU A 243 -51.35 3.11 31.18
C GLU A 243 -51.95 2.61 32.50
N SER A 244 -52.68 3.48 33.20
CA SER A 244 -53.21 3.21 34.54
C SER A 244 -54.53 2.43 34.53
N THR A 245 -54.56 1.25 35.16
CA THR A 245 -55.75 0.70 35.84
C THR A 245 -55.34 -0.35 36.88
N ASN A 246 -55.61 -0.08 38.15
CA ASN A 246 -56.57 -0.85 38.95
C ASN A 246 -56.81 -0.19 40.31
N ASP A 247 -58.06 -0.22 40.75
CA ASP A 247 -58.49 -0.01 42.13
C ASP A 247 -58.31 -1.29 42.99
#